data_AF-A0ABD1W0Y4-F1
#
_entry.id   AF-A0ABD1W0Y4-F1
#
_cell.length_a   1.000
_cell.length_b   1.000
_cell.length_c   1.000
_cell.angle_alpha   90.00
_cell.angle_beta   90.00
_cell.angle_gamma   90.00
#
_symmetry.space_group_name_H-M   'P 1'
#
loop_
_entity.id
_entity.type
_entity.pdbx_description
1 polymer ?
#
loop_
_entity_poly.entity_id
_entity_poly.type
_entity_poly.pdbx_seq_one_letter_code
_entity_poly.pdbx_strand_id
1 'polypeptide(L)'
;MWTLHLCGGPTQSWHALETRSLLQGGGCDYQDDPLPVEIYNIATRAWHTCDTTMPGNLKDSAASTWLSITTTNEKLFVAEKQSGLTYWFDPNSRCWSGPYKLNPNQPIYDHNIGTSNDDLILVGLCKNIENVEQVKIWKVEKENFQCEEIGEMPLLYVEKLKKNFGISSINIRVTGNFVFIYNQSETEEVVVCELITGGGCRWWSIKNVVARDETKMNRLVFTCSEVSFDELQRVRRLENRRFVVES
;
A
#
# COMPACT_ATOMS: atom_id res chain seq x y z
N MET A 1 11.44 4.03 -15.68
CA MET A 1 9.99 4.33 -15.77
C MET A 1 9.27 3.01 -15.89
N TRP A 2 8.77 2.44 -14.80
CA TRP A 2 8.45 1.01 -14.75
C TRP A 2 7.22 0.76 -13.88
N THR A 3 6.45 -0.25 -14.25
CA THR A 3 5.23 -0.72 -13.61
C THR A 3 5.38 -2.22 -13.43
N LEU A 4 5.37 -2.74 -12.19
CA LEU A 4 5.59 -4.16 -11.90
C LEU A 4 4.28 -4.89 -11.63
N HIS A 5 4.03 -6.00 -12.35
CA HIS A 5 3.00 -6.96 -11.98
C HIS A 5 3.59 -8.16 -11.26
N LEU A 6 2.90 -8.57 -10.20
CA LEU A 6 3.13 -9.80 -9.47
C LEU A 6 1.87 -10.66 -9.66
N CYS A 7 1.98 -11.76 -10.42
CA CYS A 7 0.90 -12.72 -10.55
C CYS A 7 0.90 -13.65 -9.33
N GLY A 8 -0.24 -13.83 -8.65
CA GLY A 8 -0.38 -14.78 -7.54
C GLY A 8 -1.82 -14.88 -7.03
N GLY A 9 -2.43 -16.05 -7.20
CA GLY A 9 -3.69 -16.47 -6.57
C GLY A 9 -4.96 -15.66 -6.92
N PRO A 10 -6.16 -16.20 -6.65
CA PRO A 10 -7.40 -15.57 -7.06
C PRO A 10 -7.63 -14.34 -6.16
N THR A 11 -8.01 -13.21 -6.78
CA THR A 11 -8.66 -12.02 -6.17
C THR A 11 -7.89 -10.70 -6.00
N GLN A 12 -6.86 -10.31 -6.77
CA GLN A 12 -6.02 -9.17 -6.28
C GLN A 12 -5.56 -8.16 -7.33
N SER A 13 -5.70 -6.89 -6.96
CA SER A 13 -5.33 -5.71 -7.73
C SER A 13 -4.59 -4.73 -6.80
N TRP A 14 -3.51 -4.13 -7.29
CA TRP A 14 -2.65 -3.21 -6.55
C TRP A 14 -2.49 -1.90 -7.31
N HIS A 15 -2.50 -0.76 -6.60
CA HIS A 15 -2.32 0.57 -7.19
C HIS A 15 -1.17 1.30 -6.49
N ALA A 16 -0.14 1.68 -7.25
CA ALA A 16 0.82 2.73 -6.90
C ALA A 16 0.64 3.86 -7.92
N LEU A 17 0.34 5.07 -7.45
CA LEU A 17 0.07 6.25 -8.28
C LEU A 17 1.12 7.33 -8.01
N GLU A 18 2.06 7.47 -8.94
CA GLU A 18 2.56 8.77 -9.38
C GLU A 18 2.89 8.66 -10.89
N THR A 19 2.02 9.23 -11.72
CA THR A 19 2.07 9.35 -13.20
C THR A 19 2.12 8.09 -14.09
N ARG A 20 1.98 6.86 -13.57
CA ARG A 20 2.23 5.64 -14.38
C ARG A 20 1.25 4.52 -14.05
N SER A 21 0.47 4.10 -15.05
CA SER A 21 -0.63 3.15 -14.90
C SER A 21 -0.14 1.72 -14.70
N LEU A 22 -0.56 1.08 -13.60
CA LEU A 22 -0.62 -0.37 -13.39
C LEU A 22 -2.02 -0.87 -13.79
N LEU A 23 -2.12 -1.71 -14.82
CA LEU A 23 -3.37 -2.34 -15.30
C LEU A 23 -3.16 -3.85 -15.43
N GLN A 24 -3.88 -4.68 -14.67
CA GLN A 24 -3.83 -6.16 -14.76
C GLN A 24 -5.17 -6.74 -15.27
N GLY A 25 -5.06 -7.74 -16.16
CA GLY A 25 -6.13 -8.66 -16.55
C GLY A 25 -5.96 -10.04 -15.88
N GLY A 26 -7.07 -10.78 -15.78
CA GLY A 26 -7.21 -12.04 -15.01
C GLY A 26 -6.42 -13.26 -15.54
N GLY A 27 -6.28 -14.27 -14.67
CA GLY A 27 -5.24 -15.31 -14.73
C GLY A 27 -5.51 -16.57 -15.56
N CYS A 28 -4.61 -17.56 -15.39
CA CYS A 28 -4.74 -18.94 -15.87
C CYS A 28 -4.25 -19.89 -14.76
N ASP A 29 -5.11 -20.81 -14.32
CA ASP A 29 -4.77 -21.88 -13.36
C ASP A 29 -3.78 -22.86 -14.01
N TYR A 30 -2.57 -23.00 -13.47
CA TYR A 30 -1.86 -24.29 -13.44
C TYR A 30 -0.71 -24.28 -12.41
N GLN A 31 -0.48 -25.47 -11.86
CA GLN A 31 0.49 -25.83 -10.81
C GLN A 31 1.87 -25.17 -10.88
N ASP A 32 2.37 -24.83 -9.69
CA ASP A 32 3.79 -24.72 -9.32
C ASP A 32 4.72 -23.81 -10.14
N ASP A 33 4.15 -23.00 -11.04
CA ASP A 33 4.94 -22.10 -11.87
C ASP A 33 5.66 -21.04 -11.01
N PRO A 34 6.92 -20.70 -11.36
CA PRO A 34 7.58 -19.56 -10.77
C PRO A 34 6.75 -18.31 -11.08
N LEU A 35 6.31 -17.58 -10.05
CA LEU A 35 5.52 -16.35 -10.23
C LEU A 35 6.36 -15.35 -11.05
N PRO A 36 6.03 -15.16 -12.35
CA PRO A 36 6.87 -14.35 -13.21
C PRO A 36 6.70 -12.89 -12.83
N VAL A 37 7.80 -12.17 -12.91
CA VAL A 37 7.82 -10.73 -12.66
C VAL A 37 7.77 -10.04 -14.01
N GLU A 38 6.74 -9.24 -14.25
CA GLU A 38 6.55 -8.54 -15.52
C GLU A 38 6.55 -7.03 -15.34
N ILE A 39 7.21 -6.32 -16.26
CA ILE A 39 7.31 -4.87 -16.27
C ILE A 39 6.58 -4.31 -17.48
N TYR A 40 5.59 -3.43 -17.26
CA TYR A 40 5.01 -2.63 -18.34
C TYR A 40 5.85 -1.39 -18.60
N ASN A 41 6.29 -1.24 -19.84
CA ASN A 41 6.96 -0.03 -20.30
C ASN A 41 5.95 0.86 -21.04
N ILE A 42 5.66 2.02 -20.47
CA ILE A 42 4.69 2.97 -21.02
C ILE A 42 5.16 3.58 -22.35
N ALA A 43 6.48 3.80 -22.51
CA ALA A 43 7.05 4.40 -23.71
C ALA A 43 6.92 3.46 -24.92
N THR A 44 7.14 2.16 -24.71
CA THR A 44 7.00 1.14 -25.76
C THR A 44 5.60 0.52 -25.81
N ARG A 45 4.77 0.77 -24.79
CA ARG A 45 3.45 0.15 -24.57
C ARG A 45 3.49 -1.39 -24.56
N ALA A 46 4.60 -1.96 -24.08
CA ALA A 46 4.84 -3.40 -24.10
C ALA A 46 5.15 -3.94 -22.70
N TRP A 47 4.78 -5.21 -22.50
CA TRP A 47 5.17 -6.00 -21.33
C TRP A 47 6.54 -6.63 -21.57
N HIS A 48 7.37 -6.66 -20.53
CA HIS A 48 8.65 -7.33 -20.51
C HIS A 48 8.70 -8.30 -19.34
N THR A 49 8.90 -9.59 -19.60
CA THR A 49 9.15 -10.59 -18.56
C THR A 49 10.58 -10.44 -18.05
N CYS A 50 10.75 -10.52 -16.73
CA CYS A 50 12.05 -10.57 -16.08
C CYS A 50 12.51 -12.03 -15.91
N ASP A 51 13.82 -12.26 -16.07
CA ASP A 51 14.41 -13.60 -15.88
C ASP A 51 14.43 -14.03 -14.40
N THR A 52 14.18 -13.09 -13.48
CA THR A 52 14.08 -13.36 -12.04
C THR A 52 12.65 -13.61 -11.61
N THR A 53 12.49 -14.50 -10.65
CA THR A 53 11.20 -14.89 -10.08
C THR A 53 10.98 -14.22 -8.73
N MET A 54 9.72 -14.11 -8.31
CA MET A 54 9.39 -13.59 -6.99
C MET A 54 10.00 -14.49 -5.89
N PRO A 55 10.59 -13.92 -4.82
CA PRO A 55 11.14 -14.71 -3.71
C PRO A 55 10.12 -15.70 -3.12
N GLY A 56 10.56 -16.93 -2.84
CA GLY A 56 9.67 -18.04 -2.41
C GLY A 56 8.81 -17.72 -1.19
N ASN A 57 9.36 -17.03 -0.18
CA ASN A 57 8.60 -16.63 1.01
C ASN A 57 7.40 -15.72 0.69
N LEU A 58 7.48 -14.96 -0.41
CA LEU A 58 6.36 -14.13 -0.88
C LEU A 58 5.38 -14.93 -1.75
N LYS A 59 5.79 -16.05 -2.37
CA LYS A 59 4.92 -16.96 -3.14
C LYS A 59 3.86 -17.59 -2.24
N ASP A 60 4.26 -18.01 -1.04
CA ASP A 60 3.34 -18.66 -0.08
C ASP A 60 2.34 -17.66 0.53
N SER A 61 2.68 -16.37 0.48
CA SER A 61 1.86 -15.26 0.97
C SER A 61 1.40 -14.35 -0.17
N ALA A 62 1.26 -14.87 -1.41
CA ALA A 62 0.98 -14.06 -2.60
C ALA A 62 -0.38 -13.34 -2.58
N ALA A 63 -1.17 -13.53 -1.52
CA ALA A 63 -2.41 -12.83 -1.30
C ALA A 63 -2.23 -11.38 -0.76
N SER A 64 -3.16 -10.49 -1.04
CA SER A 64 -3.10 -9.04 -0.87
C SER A 64 -3.54 -8.63 0.51
N THR A 65 -4.29 -9.53 1.12
CA THR A 65 -4.47 -9.58 2.55
C THR A 65 -3.16 -9.85 3.29
N TRP A 66 -2.11 -10.37 2.64
CA TRP A 66 -0.85 -10.79 3.28
C TRP A 66 0.37 -9.97 2.86
N LEU A 67 0.31 -9.24 1.74
CA LEU A 67 1.39 -8.37 1.29
C LEU A 67 1.06 -6.88 1.49
N SER A 68 2.11 -6.09 1.65
CA SER A 68 2.07 -4.63 1.57
C SER A 68 3.14 -4.19 0.58
N ILE A 69 2.78 -3.32 -0.36
CA ILE A 69 3.61 -2.98 -1.52
C ILE A 69 3.66 -1.45 -1.64
N THR A 70 4.86 -0.93 -1.91
CA THR A 70 5.06 0.48 -2.22
C THR A 70 6.23 0.67 -3.18
N THR A 71 6.36 1.85 -3.76
CA THR A 71 7.44 2.18 -4.69
C THR A 71 8.12 3.47 -4.27
N THR A 72 9.46 3.46 -4.29
CA THR A 72 10.27 4.68 -4.36
C THR A 72 10.60 4.99 -5.81
N ASN A 73 11.31 6.10 -6.05
CA ASN A 73 11.81 6.45 -7.37
C ASN A 73 12.77 5.40 -7.96
N GLU A 74 13.41 4.61 -7.10
CA GLU A 74 14.44 3.66 -7.48
C GLU A 74 13.98 2.21 -7.46
N LYS A 75 13.13 1.85 -6.48
CA LYS A 75 12.88 0.46 -6.11
C LYS A 75 11.40 0.22 -5.83
N LEU A 76 10.97 -1.01 -6.07
CA LEU A 76 9.68 -1.51 -5.58
C LEU A 76 9.92 -2.34 -4.32
N PHE A 77 9.17 -2.07 -3.25
CA PHE A 77 9.25 -2.80 -1.99
C PHE A 77 8.01 -3.66 -1.80
N VAL A 78 8.23 -4.87 -1.28
CA VAL A 78 7.16 -5.81 -0.90
C VAL A 78 7.46 -6.32 0.50
N ALA A 79 6.53 -6.14 1.43
CA ALA A 79 6.58 -6.69 2.78
C ALA A 79 5.45 -7.69 3.01
N GLU A 80 5.77 -8.82 3.64
CA GLU A 80 4.74 -9.70 4.20
C GLU A 80 4.22 -9.10 5.50
N LYS A 81 2.91 -8.85 5.59
CA LYS A 81 2.28 -8.12 6.68
C LYS A 81 2.48 -8.79 8.03
N GLN A 82 2.44 -10.11 8.12
CA GLN A 82 2.54 -10.80 9.41
C GLN A 82 3.97 -10.84 9.95
N SER A 83 4.95 -11.18 9.12
CA SER A 83 6.33 -11.38 9.55
C SER A 83 7.18 -10.11 9.51
N GLY A 84 6.79 -9.11 8.70
CA GLY A 84 7.60 -7.94 8.40
C GLY A 84 8.80 -8.22 7.48
N LEU A 85 8.90 -9.44 6.93
CA LEU A 85 9.91 -9.77 5.93
C LEU A 85 9.68 -8.94 4.67
N THR A 86 10.69 -8.16 4.32
CA THR A 86 10.64 -7.16 3.25
C THR A 86 11.69 -7.47 2.20
N TYR A 87 11.28 -7.38 0.95
CA TYR A 87 12.14 -7.51 -0.22
C TYR A 87 12.01 -6.23 -1.05
N TRP A 88 13.02 -5.96 -1.87
CA TRP A 88 12.88 -4.95 -2.90
C TRP A 88 13.34 -5.47 -4.25
N PHE A 89 12.73 -4.94 -5.30
CA PHE A 89 13.04 -5.20 -6.69
C PHE A 89 13.61 -3.93 -7.33
N ASP A 90 14.81 -4.02 -7.90
CA ASP A 90 15.38 -2.94 -8.71
C ASP A 90 15.00 -3.17 -10.17
N PRO A 91 14.17 -2.29 -10.76
CA PRO A 91 13.72 -2.45 -12.13
C PRO A 91 14.81 -2.20 -13.17
N ASN A 92 15.95 -1.58 -12.80
CA ASN A 92 17.07 -1.37 -13.71
C ASN A 92 17.93 -2.63 -13.85
N SER A 93 18.33 -3.24 -12.72
CA SER A 93 19.05 -4.52 -12.73
C SER A 93 18.14 -5.74 -12.93
N ARG A 94 16.83 -5.56 -12.72
CA ARG A 94 15.81 -6.62 -12.73
C ARG A 94 16.08 -7.71 -11.71
N CYS A 95 16.60 -7.32 -10.55
CA CYS A 95 16.97 -8.24 -9.47
C CYS A 95 16.21 -7.94 -8.19
N TRP A 96 15.93 -9.01 -7.44
CA TRP A 96 15.43 -8.92 -6.07
C TRP A 96 16.59 -8.84 -5.08
N SER A 97 16.33 -8.18 -3.95
CA SER A 97 17.20 -8.15 -2.78
C SER A 97 16.40 -8.37 -1.51
N GLY A 98 17.04 -8.98 -0.51
CA GLY A 98 16.43 -9.37 0.76
C GLY A 98 16.55 -10.88 1.03
N PRO A 99 15.85 -11.41 2.04
CA PRO A 99 14.92 -10.70 2.91
C PRO A 99 15.61 -9.71 3.86
N TYR A 100 14.92 -8.61 4.15
CA TYR A 100 15.22 -7.67 5.22
C TYR A 100 14.12 -7.73 6.25
N LYS A 101 14.46 -7.58 7.53
CA LYS A 101 13.46 -7.55 8.60
C LYS A 101 13.29 -6.11 9.07
N LEU A 102 12.08 -5.57 8.95
CA LEU A 102 11.74 -4.29 9.59
C LEU A 102 11.75 -4.49 11.10
N ASN A 103 12.58 -3.73 11.82
CA ASN A 103 12.74 -3.87 13.26
C ASN A 103 12.50 -2.53 13.99
N PRO A 104 11.25 -2.25 14.41
CA PRO A 104 10.92 -1.09 15.23
C PRO A 104 11.18 -1.28 16.73
N ASN A 105 11.95 -2.30 17.12
CA ASN A 105 12.24 -2.63 18.52
C ASN A 105 10.99 -2.88 19.39
N GLN A 106 9.88 -3.23 18.77
CA GLN A 106 8.65 -3.67 19.42
C GLN A 106 7.91 -4.69 18.53
N PRO A 107 7.13 -5.61 19.12
CA PRO A 107 6.32 -6.54 18.35
C PRO A 107 5.24 -5.83 17.52
N ILE A 108 5.18 -6.16 16.24
CA ILE A 108 4.11 -5.78 15.31
C ILE A 108 3.51 -7.07 14.76
N TYR A 109 2.19 -7.11 14.60
CA TYR A 109 1.47 -8.26 14.04
C TYR A 109 0.80 -7.97 12.70
N ASP A 110 0.74 -6.71 12.25
CA ASP A 110 0.34 -6.32 10.89
C ASP A 110 1.21 -5.15 10.42
N HIS A 111 2.12 -5.44 9.48
CA HIS A 111 3.09 -4.52 8.91
C HIS A 111 2.56 -4.00 7.57
N ASN A 112 2.42 -2.69 7.43
CA ASN A 112 2.05 -2.05 6.18
C ASN A 112 3.13 -1.06 5.77
N ILE A 113 3.61 -1.11 4.54
CA ILE A 113 4.63 -0.21 4.02
C ILE A 113 4.01 0.80 3.04
N GLY A 114 4.58 1.99 3.03
CA GLY A 114 4.19 3.07 2.13
C GLY A 114 5.37 3.96 1.80
N THR A 115 5.20 4.87 0.84
CA THR A 115 6.23 5.83 0.46
C THR A 115 5.70 7.25 0.57
N SER A 116 6.39 8.07 1.35
CA SER A 116 6.09 9.49 1.56
C SER A 116 7.31 10.30 1.16
N ASN A 117 7.20 11.15 0.14
CA ASN A 117 8.32 11.96 -0.37
C ASN A 117 9.60 11.14 -0.65
N ASP A 118 9.47 9.96 -1.27
CA ASP A 118 10.55 9.00 -1.55
C ASP A 118 11.18 8.31 -0.32
N ASP A 119 10.72 8.63 0.90
CA ASP A 119 11.07 7.90 2.10
C ASP A 119 10.14 6.70 2.30
N LEU A 120 10.72 5.55 2.63
CA LEU A 120 9.96 4.36 3.03
C LEU A 120 9.43 4.57 4.45
N ILE A 121 8.14 4.30 4.65
CA ILE A 121 7.51 4.30 5.97
C ILE A 121 6.90 2.94 6.27
N LEU A 122 6.89 2.59 7.54
CA LEU A 122 6.18 1.45 8.10
C LEU A 122 5.02 1.98 8.94
N VAL A 123 3.82 1.50 8.68
CA VAL A 123 2.65 1.65 9.53
C VAL A 123 2.34 0.28 10.12
N GLY A 124 2.43 0.17 11.43
CA GLY A 124 2.32 -1.09 12.14
C GLY A 124 1.19 -1.09 13.14
N LEU A 125 0.48 -2.21 13.18
CA LEU A 125 -0.45 -2.53 14.23
C LEU A 125 0.27 -3.34 15.32
N CYS A 126 0.28 -2.80 16.54
CA CYS A 126 0.99 -3.35 17.68
C CYS A 126 0.10 -3.36 18.93
N LYS A 127 0.62 -3.93 20.02
CA LYS A 127 -0.03 -3.86 21.34
C LYS A 127 0.95 -3.31 22.34
N ASN A 128 0.47 -2.46 23.25
CA ASN A 128 1.27 -2.01 24.37
C ASN A 128 1.40 -3.13 25.44
N ILE A 129 2.11 -2.82 26.53
CA ILE A 129 2.32 -3.74 27.66
C ILE A 129 1.00 -4.15 28.33
N GLU A 130 -0.03 -3.30 28.24
CA GLU A 130 -1.38 -3.53 28.75
C GLU A 130 -2.28 -4.26 27.72
N ASN A 131 -1.70 -4.77 26.62
CA ASN A 131 -2.41 -5.48 25.55
C ASN A 131 -3.46 -4.62 24.81
N VAL A 132 -3.33 -3.28 24.87
CA VAL A 132 -4.15 -2.32 24.13
C VAL A 132 -3.60 -2.17 22.72
N GLU A 133 -4.49 -2.28 21.72
CA GLU A 133 -4.15 -2.09 20.31
C GLU A 133 -3.67 -0.66 20.05
N GLN A 134 -2.58 -0.54 19.29
CA GLN A 134 -1.97 0.71 18.89
C GLN A 134 -1.64 0.66 17.40
N VAL A 135 -1.77 1.81 16.73
CA VAL A 135 -1.26 2.00 15.38
C VAL A 135 -0.16 3.04 15.44
N LYS A 136 1.01 2.70 14.91
CA LYS A 136 2.19 3.55 14.93
C LYS A 136 2.81 3.65 13.55
N ILE A 137 3.56 4.72 13.33
CA ILE A 137 4.25 5.02 12.08
C ILE A 137 5.73 5.20 12.36
N TRP A 138 6.55 4.54 11.55
CA TRP A 138 8.00 4.66 11.56
C TRP A 138 8.51 5.11 10.20
N LYS A 139 9.53 5.97 10.21
CA LYS A 139 10.40 6.17 9.06
C LYS A 139 11.41 5.03 8.99
N VAL A 140 11.61 4.47 7.80
CA VAL A 140 12.54 3.35 7.57
C VAL A 140 13.79 3.87 6.86
N GLU A 141 14.95 3.67 7.48
CA GLU A 141 16.25 3.99 6.88
C GLU A 141 16.55 3.04 5.71
N LYS A 142 17.03 3.58 4.58
CA LYS A 142 17.13 2.84 3.30
C LYS A 142 18.24 1.77 3.31
N GLU A 143 19.29 1.97 4.09
CA GLU A 143 20.51 1.15 4.06
C GLU A 143 20.41 -0.10 4.96
N ASN A 144 19.87 0.07 6.16
CA ASN A 144 19.88 -0.96 7.21
C ASN A 144 18.48 -1.33 7.73
N PHE A 145 17.42 -0.70 7.19
CA PHE A 145 16.03 -0.92 7.58
C PHE A 145 15.72 -0.65 9.07
N GLN A 146 16.52 0.21 9.72
CA GLN A 146 16.21 0.72 11.04
C GLN A 146 14.95 1.59 10.99
N CYS A 147 14.14 1.50 12.04
CA CYS A 147 12.84 2.13 12.11
C CYS A 147 12.84 3.20 13.21
N GLU A 148 12.65 4.46 12.83
CA GLU A 148 12.50 5.59 13.74
C GLU A 148 11.02 5.93 13.91
N GLU A 149 10.49 5.91 15.13
CA GLU A 149 9.08 6.24 15.37
C GLU A 149 8.82 7.72 15.10
N ILE A 150 7.84 8.02 14.25
CA ILE A 150 7.46 9.39 13.87
C ILE A 150 6.02 9.73 14.22
N GLY A 151 5.24 8.76 14.71
CA GLY A 151 3.87 9.00 15.12
C GLY A 151 3.19 7.81 15.78
N GLU A 152 2.36 8.10 16.77
CA GLU A 152 1.41 7.16 17.37
C GLU A 152 -0.02 7.69 17.17
N MET A 153 -0.91 6.82 16.68
CA MET A 153 -2.31 7.14 16.48
C MET A 153 -3.01 7.33 17.82
N PRO A 154 -3.67 8.48 18.07
CA PRO A 154 -4.48 8.67 19.27
C PRO A 154 -5.57 7.59 19.40
N LEU A 155 -5.79 7.11 20.63
CA LEU A 155 -6.76 6.02 20.91
C LEU A 155 -8.17 6.30 20.35
N LEU A 156 -8.62 7.56 20.37
CA LEU A 156 -9.85 8.01 19.72
C LEU A 156 -10.01 7.48 18.29
N TYR A 157 -8.93 7.47 17.51
CA TYR A 157 -8.95 7.02 16.12
C TYR A 157 -8.71 5.52 15.97
N VAL A 158 -7.95 4.92 16.91
CA VAL A 158 -7.81 3.45 16.98
C VAL A 158 -9.19 2.80 17.17
N GLU A 159 -10.03 3.34 18.08
CA GLU A 159 -11.39 2.84 18.29
C GLU A 159 -12.26 2.90 17.02
N LYS A 160 -12.02 3.87 16.12
CA LYS A 160 -12.76 3.98 14.85
C LYS A 160 -12.39 2.90 13.83
N LEU A 161 -11.24 2.25 13.99
CA LEU A 161 -10.79 1.16 13.12
C LEU A 161 -11.18 -0.22 13.65
N LYS A 162 -11.64 -0.30 14.91
CA LYS A 162 -12.02 -1.56 15.54
C LYS A 162 -13.32 -2.12 14.97
N LYS A 163 -13.33 -3.44 14.85
CA LYS A 163 -14.54 -4.24 14.80
C LYS A 163 -14.92 -4.68 16.21
N ASN A 164 -16.08 -5.31 16.38
CA ASN A 164 -16.57 -5.92 17.62
C ASN A 164 -15.52 -6.65 18.49
N PHE A 165 -14.45 -7.20 17.89
CA PHE A 165 -13.40 -7.96 18.58
C PHE A 165 -11.98 -7.36 18.46
N GLY A 166 -11.83 -6.11 18.00
CA GLY A 166 -10.53 -5.46 17.80
C GLY A 166 -10.18 -5.23 16.33
N ILE A 167 -8.89 -5.02 16.05
CA ILE A 167 -8.33 -4.79 14.71
C ILE A 167 -7.51 -6.02 14.30
N SER A 168 -7.99 -6.77 13.30
CA SER A 168 -7.26 -7.94 12.78
C SER A 168 -6.18 -7.57 11.77
N SER A 169 -6.40 -6.53 10.96
CA SER A 169 -5.46 -5.99 9.99
C SER A 169 -5.89 -4.59 9.57
N ILE A 170 -4.94 -3.78 9.15
CA ILE A 170 -5.15 -2.47 8.54
C ILE A 170 -4.61 -2.48 7.10
N ASN A 171 -5.10 -1.53 6.32
CA ASN A 171 -4.53 -1.19 5.03
C ASN A 171 -4.21 0.29 5.01
N ILE A 172 -3.22 0.64 4.19
CA ILE A 172 -2.80 2.02 4.03
C ILE A 172 -2.78 2.47 2.57
N ARG A 173 -2.94 3.77 2.38
CA ARG A 173 -2.64 4.49 1.14
C ARG A 173 -1.84 5.73 1.49
N VAL A 174 -0.80 6.03 0.71
CA VAL A 174 0.08 7.17 0.96
C VAL A 174 0.14 8.03 -0.29
N THR A 175 -0.02 9.34 -0.12
CA THR A 175 0.18 10.34 -1.18
C THR A 175 0.76 11.61 -0.57
N GLY A 176 1.84 12.12 -1.16
CA GLY A 176 2.62 13.20 -0.55
C GLY A 176 3.01 12.85 0.89
N ASN A 177 2.63 13.71 1.84
CA ASN A 177 2.83 13.54 3.27
C ASN A 177 1.61 12.99 4.03
N PHE A 178 0.56 12.53 3.34
CA PHE A 178 -0.65 12.00 3.96
C PHE A 178 -0.69 10.47 3.92
N VAL A 179 -0.96 9.86 5.07
CA VAL A 179 -1.15 8.42 5.24
C VAL A 179 -2.62 8.18 5.61
N PHE A 180 -3.34 7.51 4.72
CA PHE A 180 -4.73 7.09 4.92
C PHE A 180 -4.73 5.66 5.42
N ILE A 181 -5.37 5.41 6.56
CA ILE A 181 -5.39 4.12 7.27
C ILE A 181 -6.84 3.70 7.42
N TYR A 182 -7.14 2.47 7.03
CA TYR A 182 -8.50 1.94 7.08
C TYR A 182 -8.49 0.45 7.37
N ASN A 183 -9.57 -0.02 8.00
CA ASN A 183 -9.84 -1.45 8.16
C ASN A 183 -10.69 -1.90 6.97
N GLN A 184 -10.22 -2.87 6.19
CA GLN A 184 -10.97 -3.34 5.03
C GLN A 184 -12.27 -4.06 5.42
N SER A 185 -12.37 -4.57 6.65
CA SER A 185 -13.59 -5.16 7.19
C SER A 185 -14.57 -4.13 7.75
N GLU A 186 -14.09 -2.92 8.06
CA GLU A 186 -14.86 -1.81 8.65
C GLU A 186 -14.56 -0.52 7.88
N THR A 187 -15.27 -0.35 6.77
CA THR A 187 -14.93 0.65 5.75
C THR A 187 -15.61 2.01 5.95
N GLU A 188 -16.33 2.19 7.06
CA GLU A 188 -17.11 3.39 7.39
C GLU A 188 -16.22 4.59 7.77
N GLU A 189 -15.02 4.35 8.29
CA GLU A 189 -14.08 5.38 8.71
C GLU A 189 -12.71 5.15 8.06
N VAL A 190 -12.12 6.25 7.58
CA VAL A 190 -10.72 6.31 7.16
C VAL A 190 -10.02 7.29 8.08
N VAL A 191 -8.99 6.83 8.79
CA VAL A 191 -8.15 7.69 9.62
C VAL A 191 -7.04 8.26 8.76
N VAL A 192 -6.76 9.54 8.89
CA VAL A 192 -5.72 10.24 8.13
C VAL A 192 -4.66 10.74 9.08
N CYS A 193 -3.41 10.52 8.69
CA CYS A 193 -2.22 11.05 9.35
C CYS A 193 -1.47 11.97 8.38
N GLU A 194 -1.30 13.24 8.74
CA GLU A 194 -0.42 14.17 8.04
C GLU A 194 0.94 14.18 8.73
N LEU A 195 1.98 13.79 7.99
CA LEU A 195 3.36 13.87 8.43
C LEU A 195 3.84 15.32 8.29
N ILE A 196 4.36 15.88 9.38
CA ILE A 196 4.78 17.29 9.43
C ILE A 196 6.29 17.39 9.19
N THR A 197 6.69 18.31 8.33
CA THR A 197 8.11 18.65 8.12
C THR A 197 8.73 19.15 9.43
N GLY A 198 9.83 18.53 9.86
CA GLY A 198 10.48 18.83 11.13
C GLY A 198 10.01 17.98 12.31
N GLY A 199 9.10 17.03 12.07
CA GLY A 199 8.75 15.97 13.02
C GLY A 199 7.28 16.00 13.47
N GLY A 200 6.82 14.84 13.95
CA GLY A 200 5.47 14.63 14.44
C GLY A 200 4.42 14.47 13.32
N CYS A 201 3.17 14.37 13.76
CA CYS A 201 2.03 14.13 12.88
C CYS A 201 0.71 14.69 13.43
N ARG A 202 -0.24 14.94 12.53
CA ARG A 202 -1.64 15.30 12.86
C ARG A 202 -2.58 14.21 12.43
N TRP A 203 -3.62 14.00 13.23
CA TRP A 203 -4.58 12.91 13.04
C TRP A 203 -6.02 13.44 12.98
N TRP A 204 -6.78 12.94 12.02
CA TRP A 204 -8.23 13.12 11.92
C TRP A 204 -8.87 11.91 11.26
N SER A 205 -10.20 11.87 11.17
CA SER A 205 -10.88 10.82 10.40
C SER A 205 -11.90 11.40 9.44
N ILE A 206 -12.14 10.65 8.36
CA ILE A 206 -13.07 10.95 7.30
C ILE A 206 -14.08 9.82 7.25
N LYS A 207 -15.37 10.18 7.31
CA LYS A 207 -16.45 9.22 7.12
C LYS A 207 -16.56 8.83 5.65
N ASN A 208 -16.55 7.53 5.39
CA ASN A 208 -16.86 7.00 4.09
C ASN A 208 -18.38 7.01 3.87
N VAL A 209 -18.87 8.04 3.19
CA VAL A 209 -20.30 8.20 2.88
C VAL A 209 -20.88 7.13 1.93
N VAL A 210 -20.00 6.37 1.27
CA VAL A 210 -20.38 5.27 0.37
C VAL A 210 -20.59 3.97 1.14
N ALA A 211 -19.90 3.77 2.27
CA ALA A 211 -20.08 2.62 3.13
C ALA A 211 -21.42 2.72 3.89
N ARG A 212 -22.45 2.10 3.31
CA ARG A 212 -23.79 1.88 3.88
C ARG A 212 -24.01 0.40 4.13
N ASP A 213 -24.98 0.03 4.97
CA ASP A 213 -25.30 -1.37 5.29
C ASP A 213 -25.48 -2.25 4.05
N GLU A 214 -26.08 -1.71 2.98
CA GLU A 214 -26.29 -2.39 1.69
C GLU A 214 -24.98 -2.67 0.92
N THR A 215 -23.92 -1.92 1.22
CA THR A 215 -22.61 -2.03 0.57
C THR A 215 -21.58 -2.78 1.43
N LYS A 216 -21.93 -3.25 2.63
CA LYS A 216 -21.02 -4.00 3.53
C LYS A 216 -20.50 -5.30 2.91
N MET A 217 -21.22 -5.86 1.93
CA MET A 217 -20.81 -7.04 1.16
C MET A 217 -19.99 -6.69 -0.10
N ASN A 218 -19.91 -5.41 -0.49
CA ASN A 218 -19.19 -4.98 -1.67
C ASN A 218 -17.70 -4.81 -1.38
N ARG A 219 -16.87 -5.19 -2.35
CA ARG A 219 -15.43 -4.91 -2.30
C ARG A 219 -15.21 -3.41 -2.55
N LEU A 220 -14.81 -2.69 -1.50
CA LEU A 220 -14.38 -1.29 -1.61
C LEU A 220 -12.89 -1.22 -1.94
N VAL A 221 -12.54 -0.37 -2.90
CA VAL A 221 -11.16 -0.07 -3.27
C VAL A 221 -10.87 1.38 -2.92
N PHE A 222 -9.89 1.60 -2.05
CA PHE A 222 -9.40 2.93 -1.72
C PHE A 222 -8.20 3.28 -2.60
N THR A 223 -8.20 4.49 -3.15
CA THR A 223 -7.11 5.07 -3.92
C THR A 223 -6.85 6.49 -3.42
N CYS A 224 -5.61 6.96 -3.50
CA CYS A 224 -5.27 8.35 -3.25
C CYS A 224 -4.37 8.86 -4.38
N SER A 225 -4.47 10.15 -4.69
CA SER A 225 -3.67 10.80 -5.72
C SER A 225 -3.52 12.27 -5.38
N GLU A 226 -2.34 12.82 -5.63
CA GLU A 226 -2.13 14.25 -5.62
C GLU A 226 -2.67 14.83 -6.92
N VAL A 227 -3.45 15.91 -6.82
CA VAL A 227 -4.01 16.61 -7.99
C VAL A 227 -3.62 18.07 -7.86
N SER A 228 -2.84 18.55 -8.83
CA SER A 228 -2.43 19.95 -8.86
C SER A 228 -3.61 20.88 -9.18
N PHE A 229 -3.52 22.13 -8.74
CA PHE A 229 -4.52 23.14 -9.09
C PHE A 229 -4.61 23.35 -10.61
N ASP A 230 -3.49 23.26 -11.32
CA ASP A 230 -3.45 23.36 -12.77
C ASP A 230 -4.19 22.21 -13.47
N GLU A 231 -4.08 20.98 -12.95
CA GLU A 231 -4.87 19.84 -13.42
C GLU A 231 -6.37 20.04 -13.16
N LEU A 232 -6.74 20.53 -11.97
CA LEU A 232 -8.13 20.87 -11.67
C LEU A 232 -8.67 21.96 -12.61
N GLN A 233 -7.89 23.01 -12.86
CA GLN A 233 -8.25 24.06 -13.81
C GLN A 233 -8.38 23.51 -15.23
N ARG A 234 -7.47 22.65 -15.65
CA ARG A 234 -7.50 22.01 -16.96
C ARG A 234 -8.77 21.18 -17.13
N VAL A 235 -9.12 20.34 -16.14
CA VAL A 235 -10.35 19.53 -16.17
C VAL A 235 -11.60 20.42 -16.20
N ARG A 236 -11.64 21.47 -15.39
CA ARG A 236 -12.77 22.42 -15.36
C ARG A 236 -12.96 23.15 -16.70
N ARG A 237 -11.86 23.47 -17.40
CA ARG A 237 -11.93 24.05 -18.77
C ARG A 237 -12.35 23.03 -19.83
N LEU A 238 -12.27 21.73 -19.54
CA LEU A 238 -12.60 20.62 -20.44
C LEU A 238 -14.04 20.10 -20.28
N GLU A 239 -14.89 20.71 -19.45
CA GLU A 239 -16.31 20.34 -19.19
C GLU A 239 -17.23 20.28 -20.44
N ASN A 240 -16.70 20.46 -21.66
CA ASN A 240 -17.40 20.23 -22.92
C ASN A 240 -17.17 18.84 -23.56
N ARG A 241 -16.55 17.87 -22.88
CA ARG A 241 -16.39 16.51 -23.42
C ARG A 241 -17.29 15.51 -22.70
N ARG A 242 -18.34 15.07 -23.39
CA ARG A 242 -19.12 13.88 -23.02
C ARG A 242 -18.22 12.65 -23.11
N PHE A 243 -18.15 11.88 -22.03
CA PHE A 243 -17.59 10.53 -22.08
C PHE A 243 -18.53 9.67 -22.92
N VAL A 244 -18.05 9.23 -24.09
CA VAL A 244 -18.71 8.17 -24.85
C VAL A 244 -18.19 6.86 -24.30
N VAL A 245 -19.07 6.09 -23.68
CA VAL A 245 -18.80 4.69 -23.37
C VAL A 245 -19.00 3.93 -24.67
N GLU A 246 -17.93 3.40 -25.25
CA GLU A 246 -18.06 2.44 -26.35
C GLU A 246 -18.57 1.11 -25.78
N SER A 247 -19.70 0.67 -26.30
CA SER A 247 -20.38 -0.60 -26.01
C SER A 247 -19.80 -1.75 -26.81
#